data_AF-F6DSI4-F1
#
_entry.id   AF-F6DSI4-F1
#
_cell.length_a   1.000
_cell.length_b   1.000
_cell.length_c   1.000
_cell.angle_alpha   90.00
_cell.angle_beta   90.00
_cell.angle_gamma   90.00
#
_symmetry.space_group_name_H-M   'P 1'
#
loop_
_entity.id
_entity.type
_entity.pdbx_description
1 polymer ?
#
loop_
_entity_poly.entity_id
_entity_poly.type
_entity_poly.pdbx_seq_one_letter_code
_entity_poly.pdbx_strand_id
1 'polypeptide(L)'
;MTTEEKIKIIEPIGGNIGMIKPRKAKETVGIILEHPDFAKAYQCIQPNNRIAPAHTGKFDYRWEYHQKEDAYLLHLTFCDGVSFAIRFLRNRAGQILEQLQEMNKKSPMFGVILRFKEQCSPDIYDDSIALIGLEFDRDPAAEWPRERTTA
;
A
#
# COMPACT_ATOMS: atom_id res chain seq x y z
N MET A 1 29.25 -7.00 -11.56
CA MET A 1 28.60 -5.71 -11.23
C MET A 1 27.15 -6.04 -10.93
N THR A 2 26.75 -6.05 -9.66
CA THR A 2 25.35 -6.26 -9.27
C THR A 2 24.65 -4.92 -9.41
N THR A 3 23.97 -4.70 -10.54
CA THR A 3 22.95 -3.66 -10.64
C THR A 3 21.85 -4.03 -9.65
N GLU A 4 21.94 -3.52 -8.43
CA GLU A 4 20.75 -3.32 -7.61
C GLU A 4 19.84 -2.41 -8.44
N GLU A 5 18.83 -3.00 -9.08
CA GLU A 5 17.70 -2.19 -9.54
C GLU A 5 17.21 -1.42 -8.32
N LYS A 6 17.47 -0.11 -8.32
CA LYS A 6 17.00 0.78 -7.26
C LYS A 6 15.48 0.68 -7.27
N ILE A 7 14.94 -0.06 -6.31
CA ILE A 7 13.49 -0.17 -6.09
C ILE A 7 12.93 1.24 -6.05
N LYS A 8 11.97 1.53 -6.92
CA LYS A 8 11.38 2.86 -6.99
C LYS A 8 10.53 3.10 -5.74
N ILE A 9 10.83 4.16 -5.00
CA ILE A 9 10.04 4.60 -3.85
C ILE A 9 9.02 5.65 -4.34
N ILE A 10 7.74 5.43 -4.06
CA ILE A 10 6.63 6.32 -4.40
C ILE A 10 6.06 6.87 -3.09
N GLU A 11 6.02 8.19 -2.95
CA GLU A 11 5.31 8.86 -1.85
C GLU A 11 3.93 9.28 -2.33
N PRO A 12 2.83 8.70 -1.81
CA PRO A 12 1.49 9.11 -2.20
C PRO A 12 1.25 10.60 -1.97
N ILE A 13 0.64 11.28 -2.94
CA ILE A 13 0.26 12.71 -2.78
C ILE A 13 -1.01 12.87 -1.95
N GLY A 14 -1.80 11.81 -1.82
CA GLY A 14 -3.03 11.76 -1.04
C GLY A 14 -3.50 10.33 -0.81
N GLY A 15 -4.46 10.20 0.10
CA GLY A 15 -5.14 8.93 0.33
C GLY A 15 -6.28 9.04 1.32
N ASN A 16 -7.15 8.04 1.32
CA ASN A 16 -8.28 7.96 2.23
C ASN A 16 -8.53 6.50 2.64
N ILE A 17 -9.08 6.31 3.83
CA ILE A 17 -9.56 5.01 4.31
C ILE A 17 -11.01 4.85 3.87
N GLY A 18 -11.35 3.67 3.39
CA GLY A 18 -12.71 3.34 3.01
C GLY A 18 -12.98 1.85 3.05
N MET A 19 -14.25 1.50 2.86
CA MET A 19 -14.63 0.12 2.58
C MET A 19 -14.28 -0.19 1.13
N ILE A 20 -13.49 -1.23 0.93
CA ILE A 20 -13.12 -1.76 -0.38
C ILE A 20 -13.90 -3.05 -0.59
N LYS A 21 -14.66 -3.11 -1.68
CA LYS A 21 -15.41 -4.30 -2.09
C LYS A 21 -14.90 -4.82 -3.43
N PRO A 22 -13.89 -5.70 -3.46
CA PRO A 22 -13.39 -6.25 -4.71
C PRO A 22 -14.46 -7.09 -5.39
N ARG A 23 -14.47 -7.13 -6.73
CA ARG A 23 -15.49 -7.85 -7.52
C ARG A 23 -15.69 -9.32 -7.12
N LYS A 24 -14.70 -9.95 -6.47
CA LYS A 24 -14.71 -11.37 -6.07
C LYS A 24 -14.31 -11.62 -4.62
N ALA A 25 -14.31 -10.60 -3.75
CA ALA A 25 -13.90 -10.77 -2.36
C ALA A 25 -14.90 -10.16 -1.37
N LYS A 26 -14.79 -10.60 -0.11
CA LYS A 26 -15.53 -9.98 1.00
C LYS A 26 -15.10 -8.52 1.12
N GLU A 27 -16.07 -7.66 1.43
CA GLU A 27 -15.81 -6.27 1.74
C GLU A 27 -14.82 -6.18 2.91
N THR A 28 -13.81 -5.33 2.76
CA THR A 28 -12.72 -5.15 3.72
C THR A 28 -12.43 -3.67 3.90
N VAL A 29 -11.88 -3.29 5.05
CA VAL A 29 -11.34 -1.94 5.23
C VAL A 29 -10.04 -1.85 4.44
N GLY A 30 -9.78 -0.71 3.81
CA GLY A 30 -8.52 -0.49 3.12
C GLY A 30 -8.25 0.96 2.83
N ILE A 31 -7.13 1.20 2.14
CA ILE A 31 -6.65 2.54 1.80
C ILE A 31 -6.63 2.72 0.29
N ILE A 32 -7.06 3.88 -0.16
CA ILE A 32 -6.86 4.35 -1.53
C ILE A 32 -5.72 5.33 -1.48
N LEU A 33 -4.69 5.10 -2.29
CA LEU A 33 -3.51 5.94 -2.41
C LEU A 33 -3.38 6.47 -3.82
N GLU A 34 -3.05 7.74 -3.94
CA GLU A 34 -3.03 8.42 -5.23
C GLU A 34 -1.61 8.91 -5.54
N HIS A 35 -1.11 8.55 -6.72
CA HIS A 35 0.14 9.07 -7.27
C HIS A 35 0.27 8.75 -8.77
N PRO A 36 0.66 9.71 -9.63
CA PRO A 36 0.82 9.46 -11.07
C PRO A 36 1.86 8.37 -11.39
N ASP A 37 2.86 8.17 -10.52
CA ASP A 37 3.86 7.11 -10.73
C ASP A 37 3.32 5.68 -10.64
N PHE A 38 2.13 5.46 -10.08
CA PHE A 38 1.50 4.15 -10.12
C PHE A 38 1.14 3.73 -11.56
N ALA A 39 1.06 4.68 -12.51
CA ALA A 39 0.81 4.40 -13.92
C ALA A 39 1.86 3.45 -14.52
N LYS A 40 3.12 3.59 -14.10
CA LYS A 40 4.22 2.75 -14.61
C LYS A 40 4.00 1.29 -14.22
N ALA A 41 3.74 1.04 -12.94
CA ALA A 41 3.45 -0.32 -12.47
C ALA A 41 2.19 -0.87 -13.16
N TYR A 42 1.12 -0.07 -13.28
CA TYR A 42 -0.13 -0.50 -13.90
C TYR A 42 0.03 -0.92 -15.37
N GLN A 43 0.84 -0.17 -16.14
CA GLN A 43 1.10 -0.47 -17.54
C GLN A 43 1.95 -1.72 -17.72
N CYS A 44 2.87 -2.00 -16.80
CA CYS A 44 3.75 -3.17 -16.85
C CYS A 44 3.08 -4.46 -16.35
N ILE A 45 2.14 -4.37 -15.41
CA ILE A 45 1.45 -5.52 -14.83
C ILE A 45 0.38 -6.04 -15.79
N GLN A 46 0.36 -7.37 -15.99
CA GLN A 46 -0.67 -8.02 -16.81
C GLN A 46 -2.08 -7.65 -16.34
N PRO A 47 -3.05 -7.41 -17.23
CA PRO A 47 -4.40 -7.00 -16.85
C PRO A 47 -5.07 -7.88 -15.79
N ASN A 48 -4.86 -9.20 -15.85
CA ASN A 48 -5.41 -10.16 -14.89
C ASN A 48 -4.77 -10.12 -13.49
N ASN A 49 -3.60 -9.47 -13.35
CA ASN A 49 -2.88 -9.33 -12.08
C ASN A 49 -3.04 -7.92 -11.47
N ARG A 50 -3.75 -6.99 -12.13
CA ARG A 50 -3.99 -5.63 -11.60
C ARG A 50 -4.91 -5.62 -10.39
N ILE A 51 -5.71 -6.67 -10.20
CA ILE A 51 -6.43 -6.94 -8.96
C ILE A 51 -5.88 -8.26 -8.42
N ALA A 52 -4.98 -8.18 -7.46
CA ALA A 52 -4.27 -9.34 -6.93
C ALA A 52 -4.48 -9.47 -5.42
N PRO A 53 -4.75 -10.69 -4.93
CA PRO A 53 -4.72 -10.98 -3.50
C PRO A 53 -3.37 -11.60 -3.08
N ALA A 54 -2.84 -11.18 -1.92
CA ALA A 54 -1.52 -11.60 -1.44
C ALA A 54 -1.42 -13.13 -1.25
N HIS A 55 -2.45 -13.74 -0.65
CA HIS A 55 -2.50 -15.17 -0.36
C HIS A 55 -2.51 -16.09 -1.60
N THR A 56 -2.66 -15.54 -2.81
CA THR A 56 -2.56 -16.34 -4.05
C THR A 56 -1.14 -16.41 -4.60
N GLY A 57 -0.17 -15.73 -3.97
CA GLY A 57 1.21 -15.66 -4.45
C GLY A 57 1.35 -14.87 -5.75
N LYS A 58 0.39 -13.98 -6.07
CA LYS A 58 0.40 -13.13 -7.27
C LYS A 58 1.33 -11.92 -7.13
N PHE A 59 1.60 -11.53 -5.89
CA PHE A 59 2.59 -10.55 -5.52
C PHE A 59 3.09 -10.87 -4.11
N ASP A 60 4.32 -10.46 -3.84
CA ASP A 60 4.93 -10.45 -2.51
C ASP A 60 4.92 -9.03 -1.96
N TYR A 61 4.83 -8.91 -0.64
CA TYR A 61 4.93 -7.63 0.04
C TYR A 61 5.77 -7.74 1.30
N ARG A 62 6.37 -6.62 1.72
CA ARG A 62 7.14 -6.53 2.97
C ARG A 62 7.08 -5.12 3.53
N TRP A 63 6.90 -5.02 4.85
CA TRP A 63 7.04 -3.78 5.58
C TRP A 63 8.49 -3.55 6.03
N GLU A 64 8.96 -2.32 5.90
CA GLU A 64 10.28 -1.88 6.37
C GLU A 64 10.16 -0.51 7.04
N TYR A 65 10.65 -0.38 8.28
CA TYR A 65 10.73 0.91 8.94
C TYR A 65 12.09 1.59 8.65
N HIS A 66 12.02 2.78 8.08
CA HIS A 66 13.20 3.57 7.72
C HIS A 66 13.43 4.70 8.73
N GLN A 67 14.19 4.40 9.79
CA GLN A 67 14.43 5.29 10.94
C GLN A 67 14.87 6.71 10.56
N LYS A 68 15.77 6.85 9.59
CA LYS A 68 16.34 8.16 9.19
C LYS A 68 15.29 9.11 8.61
N GLU A 69 14.28 8.55 7.95
CA GLU A 69 13.21 9.34 7.32
C GLU A 69 11.93 9.33 8.15
N ASP A 70 11.92 8.63 9.30
CA ASP A 70 10.74 8.37 10.11
C ASP A 70 9.53 7.93 9.27
N ALA A 71 9.75 6.92 8.43
CA ALA A 71 8.80 6.46 7.43
C ALA A 71 8.67 4.93 7.39
N TYR A 72 7.48 4.44 7.10
CA TYR A 72 7.30 3.06 6.66
C TYR A 72 7.39 2.94 5.15
N LEU A 73 8.03 1.88 4.69
CA LEU A 73 8.05 1.46 3.30
C LEU A 73 7.27 0.16 3.17
N LEU A 74 6.23 0.17 2.32
CA LEU A 74 5.56 -1.04 1.86
C LEU A 74 6.19 -1.44 0.53
N HIS A 75 7.09 -2.42 0.56
CA HIS A 75 7.68 -3.01 -0.63
C HIS A 75 6.67 -3.97 -1.27
N LEU A 76 6.55 -3.90 -2.60
CA LEU A 76 5.65 -4.70 -3.41
C LEU A 76 6.45 -5.28 -4.58
N THR A 77 6.28 -6.57 -4.84
CA THR A 77 6.91 -7.27 -5.98
C THR A 77 5.90 -8.19 -6.63
N PHE A 78 5.60 -7.99 -7.91
CA PHE A 78 4.75 -8.87 -8.70
C PHE A 78 5.58 -9.99 -9.34
N CYS A 79 4.95 -11.14 -9.60
CA CYS A 79 5.62 -12.29 -10.22
C CYS A 79 6.19 -12.01 -11.63
N ASP A 80 5.78 -10.91 -12.27
CA ASP A 80 6.28 -10.46 -13.56
C ASP A 80 7.52 -9.56 -13.47
N GLY A 81 8.11 -9.43 -12.27
CA GLY A 81 9.35 -8.68 -12.03
C GLY A 81 9.14 -7.19 -11.77
N VAL A 82 7.89 -6.72 -11.66
CA VAL A 82 7.61 -5.33 -11.30
C VAL A 82 7.73 -5.15 -9.78
N SER A 83 8.71 -4.33 -9.35
CA SER A 83 8.93 -4.02 -7.93
C SER A 83 8.98 -2.51 -7.65
N PHE A 84 8.30 -2.09 -6.58
CA PHE A 84 8.32 -0.72 -6.07
C PHE A 84 8.02 -0.69 -4.58
N ALA A 85 8.29 0.43 -3.92
CA ALA A 85 7.93 0.65 -2.53
C ALA A 85 7.03 1.88 -2.39
N ILE A 86 6.10 1.83 -1.44
CA ILE A 86 5.25 2.96 -1.09
C ILE A 86 5.73 3.54 0.22
N ARG A 87 6.00 4.84 0.26
CA ARG A 87 6.50 5.54 1.45
C ARG A 87 5.38 6.21 2.24
N PHE A 88 5.33 5.91 3.53
CA PHE A 88 4.41 6.47 4.51
C PHE A 88 5.21 7.22 5.58
N LEU A 89 5.45 8.52 5.34
CA LEU A 89 6.04 9.42 6.34
C LEU A 89 5.07 9.59 7.51
N ARG A 90 5.57 9.48 8.75
CA ARG A 90 4.76 9.54 9.97
C ARG A 90 3.76 10.70 9.99
N ASN A 91 4.24 11.93 9.78
CA ASN A 91 3.42 13.15 9.81
C ASN A 91 2.63 13.43 8.51
N ARG A 92 2.49 12.43 7.63
CA ARG A 92 1.71 12.50 6.38
C ARG A 92 0.90 11.21 6.21
N ALA A 93 1.16 10.43 5.16
CA ALA A 93 0.47 9.18 4.88
C ALA A 93 0.64 8.14 6.01
N GLY A 94 1.60 8.30 6.93
CA GLY A 94 1.69 7.50 8.15
C GLY A 94 0.45 7.59 9.05
N GLN A 95 -0.21 8.75 9.12
CA GLN A 95 -1.47 8.92 9.85
C GLN A 95 -2.59 8.01 9.30
N ILE A 96 -2.57 7.75 7.99
CA ILE A 96 -3.51 6.82 7.35
C ILE A 96 -3.23 5.39 7.83
N LEU A 97 -1.96 4.99 8.01
CA LEU A 97 -1.62 3.67 8.56
C LEU A 97 -2.06 3.53 10.02
N GLU A 98 -1.85 4.56 10.85
CA GLU A 98 -2.30 4.58 12.26
C GLU A 98 -3.81 4.38 12.36
N GLN A 99 -4.57 5.16 11.59
CA GLN A 99 -6.03 5.07 11.55
C GLN A 99 -6.50 3.72 11.01
N LEU A 100 -5.87 3.22 9.94
CA LEU A 100 -6.21 1.92 9.36
C LEU A 100 -6.00 0.81 10.39
N GLN A 101 -4.87 0.83 11.10
CA GLN A 101 -4.58 -0.13 12.16
C GLN A 101 -5.60 -0.07 13.30
N GLU A 102 -5.99 1.15 13.72
CA GLU A 102 -7.02 1.31 14.73
C GLU A 102 -8.37 0.71 14.31
N MET A 103 -8.77 0.93 13.05
CA MET A 103 -10.00 0.37 12.49
C MET A 103 -9.92 -1.15 12.33
N ASN A 104 -8.73 -1.68 12.02
CA ASN A 104 -8.53 -3.10 11.72
C ASN A 104 -8.09 -3.95 12.92
N LYS A 105 -8.28 -3.46 14.15
CA LYS A 105 -8.02 -4.22 15.40
C LYS A 105 -8.69 -5.61 15.46
N LYS A 106 -9.74 -5.86 14.66
CA LYS A 106 -10.48 -7.13 14.60
C LYS A 106 -10.03 -8.07 13.46
N SER A 107 -9.33 -7.55 12.45
CA SER A 107 -8.87 -8.30 11.27
C SER A 107 -7.57 -7.68 10.78
N PRO A 108 -6.41 -8.35 10.84
CA PRO A 108 -5.16 -7.74 10.42
C PRO A 108 -5.07 -7.51 8.90
N MET A 109 -6.02 -8.06 8.13
CA MET A 109 -6.05 -7.97 6.67
C MET A 109 -6.78 -6.72 6.18
N PHE A 110 -6.15 -5.98 5.25
CA PHE A 110 -6.73 -4.84 4.55
C PHE A 110 -6.46 -4.88 3.03
N GLY A 111 -7.10 -3.97 2.31
CA GLY A 111 -6.82 -3.72 0.89
C GLY A 111 -6.09 -2.40 0.66
N VAL A 112 -5.33 -2.32 -0.42
CA VAL A 112 -4.73 -1.08 -0.93
C VAL A 112 -5.13 -0.91 -2.39
N ILE A 113 -5.67 0.25 -2.76
CA ILE A 113 -5.88 0.64 -4.15
C ILE A 113 -4.88 1.73 -4.50
N LEU A 114 -4.09 1.50 -5.54
CA LEU A 114 -3.08 2.43 -6.06
C LEU A 114 -3.61 3.07 -7.35
N ARG A 115 -3.91 4.36 -7.27
CA ARG A 115 -4.57 5.10 -8.35
C ARG A 115 -3.62 6.11 -8.99
N PHE A 116 -3.57 6.12 -10.32
CA PHE A 116 -2.68 7.02 -11.07
C PHE A 116 -3.39 8.08 -11.92
N LYS A 117 -4.72 8.07 -11.94
CA LYS A 117 -5.55 9.13 -12.53
C LYS A 117 -6.68 9.50 -11.58
N GLU A 118 -7.07 10.76 -11.60
CA GLU A 118 -8.27 11.23 -10.88
C GLU A 118 -9.52 10.48 -11.39
N GLN A 119 -10.44 10.16 -10.49
CA GLN A 119 -11.54 9.25 -10.78
C GLN A 119 -12.55 9.87 -11.75
N CYS A 120 -12.61 9.34 -12.98
CA CYS A 120 -13.71 9.61 -13.93
C CYS A 120 -14.66 8.40 -14.12
N SER A 121 -14.28 7.21 -13.63
CA SER A 121 -15.07 5.97 -13.74
C SER A 121 -15.86 5.69 -12.46
N PRO A 122 -17.11 5.18 -12.57
CA PRO A 122 -17.86 4.66 -11.43
C PRO A 122 -17.21 3.41 -10.81
N ASP A 123 -16.34 2.70 -11.55
CA ASP A 123 -15.57 1.59 -10.99
C ASP A 123 -14.23 2.10 -10.45
N ILE A 124 -14.03 1.98 -9.13
CA ILE A 124 -12.81 2.38 -8.44
C ILE A 124 -11.58 1.57 -8.87
N TYR A 125 -11.78 0.44 -9.55
CA TYR A 125 -10.71 -0.44 -10.02
C TYR A 125 -10.16 -0.07 -11.41
N ASP A 126 -10.88 0.73 -12.19
CA ASP A 126 -10.40 1.20 -13.48
C ASP A 126 -9.21 2.14 -13.29
N ASP A 127 -8.14 1.95 -14.07
CA ASP A 127 -6.90 2.74 -13.95
C ASP A 127 -6.31 2.73 -12.52
N SER A 128 -6.35 1.55 -11.90
CA SER A 128 -5.73 1.31 -10.60
C SER A 128 -5.11 -0.09 -10.50
N ILE A 129 -4.27 -0.26 -9.48
CA ILE A 129 -3.82 -1.57 -9.00
C ILE A 129 -4.50 -1.81 -7.66
N ALA A 130 -5.23 -2.90 -7.51
CA ALA A 130 -5.83 -3.31 -6.25
C ALA A 130 -5.06 -4.51 -5.66
N LEU A 131 -4.55 -4.30 -4.45
CA LEU A 131 -3.82 -5.28 -3.64
C LEU A 131 -4.71 -5.65 -2.46
N ILE A 132 -5.00 -6.93 -2.28
CA ILE A 132 -5.99 -7.38 -1.28
C ILE A 132 -5.37 -8.41 -0.34
N GLY A 133 -5.74 -8.34 0.94
CA GLY A 133 -5.24 -9.29 1.94
C GLY A 133 -3.82 -8.97 2.36
N LEU A 134 -3.47 -7.69 2.37
CA LEU A 134 -2.25 -7.21 3.00
C LEU A 134 -2.43 -7.29 4.51
N GLU A 135 -1.43 -7.81 5.20
CA GLU A 135 -1.43 -7.86 6.66
C GLU A 135 -0.43 -6.86 7.23
N PHE A 136 -0.76 -6.32 8.39
CA PHE A 136 0.23 -5.72 9.24
C PHE A 136 1.02 -6.84 9.91
N ASP A 137 2.13 -7.26 9.29
CA ASP A 137 3.01 -8.31 9.84
C ASP A 137 3.52 -7.95 11.25
N ARG A 138 3.61 -6.64 11.53
CA ARG A 138 3.89 -6.02 12.83
C ARG A 138 3.11 -4.73 12.96
N ASP A 139 2.91 -4.31 14.20
CA ASP A 139 2.32 -3.02 14.56
C ASP A 139 3.14 -1.86 13.95
N PRO A 140 2.61 -1.13 12.94
CA PRO A 140 3.31 0.03 12.38
C PRO A 140 3.53 1.13 13.42
N ALA A 141 2.60 1.33 14.36
CA ALA A 141 2.78 2.33 15.41
C ALA A 141 3.83 1.94 16.46
N ALA A 142 4.21 0.66 16.56
CA ALA A 142 5.16 0.20 17.58
C ALA A 142 6.62 0.59 17.30
N GLU A 143 7.04 0.70 16.02
CA GLU A 143 8.43 1.05 15.70
C GLU A 143 8.66 2.56 15.51
N TRP A 144 7.59 3.38 15.43
CA TRP A 144 7.76 4.83 15.50
C TRP A 144 8.26 5.25 16.88
N PRO A 145 9.25 6.17 16.96
CA PRO A 145 9.69 6.74 18.22
C PRO A 145 8.49 7.37 18.92
N ARG A 146 8.05 6.78 20.03
CA ARG A 146 7.02 7.40 20.86
C ARG A 146 7.60 8.71 21.38
N GLU A 147 6.92 9.83 21.11
CA GLU A 147 7.27 11.08 21.78
C GLU A 147 7.26 10.78 23.27
N ARG A 148 8.41 10.99 23.95
CA ARG A 148 8.45 10.92 25.39
C ARG A 148 7.49 11.98 25.87
N THR A 149 6.33 11.56 26.38
CA THR A 149 5.43 12.44 27.10
C THR A 149 6.25 13.01 28.24
N THR A 150 6.68 14.27 28.10
CA THR A 150 7.24 15.02 29.22
C THR A 150 6.12 15.17 30.24
N ALA A 151 6.17 14.32 31.26
CA ALA A 151 5.43 14.50 32.51
C ALA A 151 5.97 15.72 33.26
#